data_AF-A0A838WLF2-F1
#
_entry.id   AF-A0A838WLF2-F1
#
_cell.length_a   1.000
_cell.length_b   1.000
_cell.length_c   1.000
_cell.angle_alpha   90.00
_cell.angle_beta   90.00
_cell.angle_gamma   90.00
#
_symmetry.space_group_name_H-M   'P 1'
#
loop_
_entity.id
_entity.type
_entity.pdbx_description
1 polymer ?
#
loop_
_entity_poly.entity_id
_entity_poly.type
_entity_poly.pdbx_seq_one_letter_code
_entity_poly.pdbx_strand_id
1 'polypeptide(L)' 'MIRISAPKSPDLTYDDQVWQNLKYAISTTSGFQRWQLESKSKLTGLRLEQQVQKYLRETLETLAY' A
#
# COMPACT_ATOMS: atom_id res chain seq x y z
N MET A 1 16.77 -9.87 -39.49
CA MET A 1 17.58 -9.40 -38.35
C MET A 1 16.64 -9.04 -37.21
N ILE A 2 16.58 -9.84 -36.15
CA ILE A 2 15.69 -9.59 -35.00
C ILE A 2 16.40 -8.59 -34.08
N ARG A 3 15.84 -7.38 -33.93
CA ARG A 3 16.31 -6.41 -32.94
C ARG A 3 15.69 -6.80 -31.59
N ILE A 4 16.52 -7.34 -30.72
CA ILE A 4 16.16 -7.61 -29.32
C ILE A 4 15.95 -6.23 -28.68
N SER A 5 14.70 -5.90 -28.35
CA SER A 5 14.36 -4.63 -27.70
C SER A 5 14.90 -4.65 -26.27
N ALA A 6 15.56 -3.57 -25.87
CA ALA A 6 16.15 -3.39 -24.55
C ALA A 6 15.14 -3.68 -23.41
N PRO A 7 15.59 -4.11 -22.23
CA PRO A 7 14.71 -4.32 -21.08
C PRO A 7 13.97 -3.02 -20.80
N LYS A 8 12.64 -3.10 -20.83
CA LYS A 8 11.72 -2.01 -20.53
C LYS A 8 12.12 -1.43 -19.18
N SER A 9 12.65 -0.21 -19.18
CA SER A 9 12.93 0.56 -17.97
C SER A 9 11.69 0.49 -17.07
N PRO A 10 11.81 0.23 -15.76
CA PRO A 10 10.66 0.25 -14.87
C PRO A 10 10.02 1.64 -15.02
N ASP A 11 8.80 1.65 -15.54
CA ASP A 11 8.03 2.86 -15.72
C ASP A 11 7.60 3.27 -14.31
N LEU A 12 8.44 4.08 -13.66
CA LEU A 12 8.26 4.52 -12.27
C LEU A 12 6.87 5.15 -12.07
N THR A 13 6.33 5.75 -13.13
CA THR A 13 4.97 6.31 -13.19
C THR A 13 3.87 5.25 -13.11
N TYR A 14 4.02 4.12 -13.80
CA TYR A 14 3.07 3.01 -13.70
C TYR A 14 3.06 2.38 -12.31
N ASP A 15 4.24 2.12 -11.74
CA ASP A 15 4.36 1.60 -10.37
C ASP A 15 3.75 2.54 -9.33
N ASP A 16 3.95 3.86 -9.48
CA ASP A 16 3.33 4.85 -8.60
C ASP A 16 1.80 4.82 -8.72
N GLN A 17 1.26 4.76 -9.93
CA GLN A 17 -0.19 4.69 -10.15
C GLN A 17 -0.81 3.41 -9.56
N VAL A 18 -0.14 2.27 -9.70
CA VAL A 18 -0.54 1.01 -9.07
C VAL A 18 -0.54 1.17 -7.54
N TRP A 19 0.49 1.78 -6.98
CA TRP A 19 0.58 2.05 -5.55
C TRP A 19 -0.52 3.00 -5.05
N GLN A 20 -0.83 4.07 -5.77
CA GLN A 20 -1.93 4.98 -5.42
C GLN A 20 -3.28 4.24 -5.40
N ASN A 21 -3.56 3.44 -6.42
CA ASN A 21 -4.80 2.67 -6.51
C ASN A 21 -4.92 1.64 -5.38
N LEU A 22 -3.83 0.95 -5.04
CA LEU A 22 -3.80 -0.02 -3.96
C LEU A 22 -4.08 0.64 -2.60
N LYS A 23 -3.42 1.76 -2.32
CA LYS A 23 -3.66 2.54 -1.09
C LYS A 23 -5.10 2.96 -0.96
N TYR A 24 -5.67 3.47 -2.05
CA TYR A 24 -7.07 3.87 -2.07
C TYR A 24 -7.99 2.68 -1.80
N ALA A 25 -7.81 1.58 -2.51
CA ALA A 25 -8.60 0.37 -2.31
C ALA A 25 -8.55 -0.11 -0.85
N ILE A 26 -7.37 -0.22 -0.26
CA ILE A 26 -7.20 -0.62 1.16
C ILE A 26 -7.91 0.38 2.08
N SER A 27 -7.76 1.68 1.84
CA SER A 27 -8.38 2.72 2.67
C SER A 27 -9.91 2.66 2.70
N THR A 28 -10.52 2.11 1.65
CA THR A 28 -11.97 1.95 1.53
C THR A 28 -12.48 0.64 2.15
N THR A 29 -11.59 -0.28 2.54
CA THR A 29 -12.00 -1.55 3.13
C THR A 29 -12.47 -1.41 4.57
N SER A 30 -13.49 -2.18 4.94
CA SER A 30 -14.06 -2.20 6.30
C SER A 30 -13.04 -2.63 7.35
N GLY A 31 -12.08 -3.50 6.98
CA GLY A 31 -11.00 -3.95 7.87
C GLY A 31 -10.02 -2.83 8.23
N PHE A 32 -9.61 -2.04 7.23
CA PHE A 32 -8.73 -0.89 7.45
C PHE A 32 -9.41 0.20 8.27
N GLN A 33 -10.68 0.52 7.97
CA GLN A 33 -11.44 1.53 8.70
C GLN A 33 -11.63 1.17 10.18
N ARG A 34 -11.92 -0.10 10.49
CA ARG A 34 -12.00 -0.59 11.87
C ARG A 34 -10.65 -0.47 12.59
N TRP A 35 -9.59 -0.96 11.96
CA TRP A 35 -8.24 -0.85 12.51
C TRP A 35 -7.80 0.60 12.73
N GLN A 36 -8.20 1.54 11.86
CA GLN A 36 -7.96 2.98 12.05
C GLN A 36 -8.64 3.53 13.30
N LEU A 37 -9.86 3.10 13.61
CA LEU A 37 -10.60 3.51 14.81
C LEU A 37 -9.91 2.99 16.07
N GLU A 38 -9.46 1.74 16.05
CA GLU A 38 -8.75 1.09 17.16
C GLU A 38 -7.35 1.70 17.36
N SER A 39 -6.68 2.07 16.27
CA SER A 39 -5.33 2.63 16.28
C SER A 39 -5.29 4.16 16.31
N LYS A 40 -6.44 4.84 16.43
CA LYS A 40 -6.60 6.30 16.22
C LYS A 40 -5.55 7.16 16.93
N SER A 41 -5.20 6.82 18.18
CA SER A 41 -4.15 7.51 18.95
C SER A 41 -2.77 7.38 18.31
N LYS A 42 -2.42 6.19 17.81
CA LYS A 42 -1.16 5.86 17.13
C LYS A 42 -1.06 6.38 15.70
N LEU A 43 -2.18 6.84 15.11
CA LEU A 43 -2.26 7.35 13.74
C LEU A 43 -2.32 8.87 13.66
N THR A 44 -2.40 9.56 14.80
CA THR A 44 -2.40 11.02 14.87
C THR A 44 -1.17 11.59 14.16
N GLY A 45 -1.38 12.40 13.12
CA GLY A 45 -0.31 13.02 12.33
C GLY A 45 0.29 12.14 11.22
N LEU A 46 -0.13 10.87 11.08
CA LEU A 46 0.31 10.01 9.99
C LEU A 46 -0.50 10.26 8.71
N ARG A 47 0.19 10.27 7.56
CA ARG A 47 -0.48 10.33 6.25
C ARG A 47 -1.08 8.97 5.90
N LEU A 48 -2.05 8.96 4.97
CA LEU A 48 -2.71 7.73 4.51
C LEU A 48 -1.71 6.62 4.14
N GLU A 49 -0.62 6.99 3.46
CA GLU A 49 0.47 6.07 3.12
C GLU A 49 1.07 5.34 4.33
N GLN A 50 1.39 6.10 5.38
CA GLN A 50 1.98 5.54 6.60
C GLN A 50 0.96 4.70 7.37
N GLN A 51 -0.32 5.08 7.32
CA GLN A 51 -1.39 4.30 7.93
C GLN A 51 -1.58 2.97 7.20
N VAL A 52 -1.63 2.98 5.86
CA VAL A 52 -1.73 1.77 5.02
C VAL A 52 -0.53 0.85 5.23
N GLN A 53 0.70 1.41 5.25
CA GLN A 53 1.91 0.62 5.47
C GLN A 53 1.91 -0.05 6.85
N LYS A 54 1.45 0.66 7.88
CA LYS A 54 1.36 0.13 9.24
C LYS A 54 0.29 -0.96 9.36
N TYR A 55 -0.88 -0.74 8.76
CA TYR A 55 -1.93 -1.76 8.70
C TYR A 55 -1.46 -3.04 8.01
N LEU A 56 -0.82 -2.91 6.85
CA LEU A 56 -0.27 -4.05 6.11
C LEU A 56 0.78 -4.80 6.93
N ARG A 57 1.67 -4.07 7.61
CA ARG A 57 2.66 -4.70 8.49
C ARG A 57 1.98 -5.50 9.60
N GLU A 58 1.06 -4.90 10.34
CA GLU A 58 0.40 -5.58 11.46
C GLU A 58 -0.45 -6.79 10.99
N THR A 59 -1.17 -6.65 9.87
CA THR A 59 -1.94 -7.78 9.30
C THR A 59 -1.05 -8.90 8.79
N LEU A 60 0.09 -8.59 8.18
CA LEU A 60 1.06 -9.60 7.72
C LEU A 60 1.76 -10.29 8.89
N GLU A 61 2.10 -9.57 9.96
CA GLU A 61 2.65 -10.15 11.19
C GLU A 61 1.66 -11.12 11.85
N THR A 62 0.36 -10.84 11.75
CA THR A 62 -0.69 -11.70 12.31
C THR A 62 -0.90 -13.00 11.51
N LEU A 63 -0.53 -13.01 10.22
CA LEU A 63 -0.64 -14.18 9.33
C LEU A 63 0.63 -15.03 9.28
N ALA A 64 1.75 -14.55 9.83
CA ALA A 64 3.04 -15.24 9.83
C ALA A 64 3.24 -16.20 11.02
N TYR A 65 2.18 -16.45 11.80
CA TYR A 65 2.17 -17.31 12.98
C TYR A 65 1.33 -18.57 12.73
#